data_AF-A0A2N1Q3B1-F1
#
_entry.id   AF-A0A2N1Q3B1-F1
#
_cell.length_a   1.000
_cell.length_b   1.000
_cell.length_c   1.000
_cell.angle_alpha   90.00
_cell.angle_beta   90.00
_cell.angle_gamma   90.00
#
_symmetry.space_group_name_H-M   'P 1'
#
loop_
_entity.id
_entity.type
_entity.pdbx_description
1 polymer ?
#
loop_
_entity_poly.entity_id
_entity_poly.type
_entity_poly.pdbx_seq_one_letter_code
_entity_poly.pdbx_strand_id
1 'polypeptide(L)'
;MISKKITSLRKEKKLSIEELSKKLNIAPEVITKWENGDLNPEISDLIKLSEFFDISTDFLLEQTNKRNFTYYEREIKPEKKLELYHVIAIIFLTLSCLTIITFIIVSILEPRMYFDLTTNTNYEGIAAYWKAYIEVRIGLIISLITLFISLVVLFLPNKVIKYFTKN
;
A
#
# COMPACT_ATOMS: atom_id res chain seq x y z
N MET A 1 17.24 -18.12 -31.65
CA MET A 1 16.65 -19.25 -30.89
C MET A 1 17.42 -19.48 -29.60
N ILE A 2 16.71 -19.81 -28.52
CA ILE A 2 17.28 -20.04 -27.18
C ILE A 2 18.35 -21.13 -27.14
N SER A 3 18.19 -22.20 -27.94
CA SER A 3 19.18 -23.27 -28.10
C SER A 3 20.58 -22.74 -28.43
N LYS A 4 20.68 -21.86 -29.43
CA LYS A 4 21.94 -21.20 -29.81
C LYS A 4 22.54 -20.36 -28.69
N LYS A 5 21.69 -19.71 -27.88
CA LYS A 5 22.14 -18.89 -26.74
C LYS A 5 22.74 -19.76 -25.65
N ILE A 6 22.08 -20.85 -25.28
CA ILE A 6 22.60 -21.82 -24.30
C ILE A 6 23.96 -22.37 -24.75
N THR A 7 24.07 -22.82 -26.01
CA THR A 7 25.33 -23.31 -26.57
C THR A 7 26.43 -22.23 -26.52
N SER A 8 26.09 -20.99 -26.87
CA SER A 8 27.06 -19.89 -26.87
C SER A 8 27.57 -19.56 -25.46
N LEU A 9 26.67 -19.48 -24.47
CA LEU A 9 26.99 -19.18 -23.08
C LEU A 9 27.85 -20.29 -22.45
N ARG A 10 27.52 -21.56 -22.72
CA ARG A 10 28.33 -22.70 -22.27
C ARG A 10 29.76 -22.63 -22.83
N LYS A 11 29.89 -22.38 -24.14
CA LYS A 11 31.19 -22.27 -24.82
C LYS A 11 31.99 -21.05 -24.34
N GLU A 12 31.32 -19.93 -24.06
CA GLU A 12 31.95 -18.71 -23.52
C GLU A 12 32.57 -18.98 -22.13
N LYS A 13 31.89 -19.75 -21.28
CA LYS A 13 32.43 -20.21 -19.99
C LYS A 13 33.39 -21.41 -20.11
N LYS A 14 33.67 -21.89 -21.34
CA LYS A 14 34.54 -23.05 -21.65
C LYS A 14 34.12 -24.35 -20.94
N LEU A 15 32.81 -24.57 -20.78
CA LEU A 15 32.30 -25.76 -20.09
C LEU A 15 31.94 -26.88 -21.06
N SER A 16 32.20 -28.13 -20.66
CA SER A 16 31.58 -29.29 -21.30
C SER A 16 30.09 -29.41 -20.94
N ILE A 17 29.34 -30.23 -21.68
CA ILE A 17 27.93 -30.50 -21.36
C ILE A 17 27.80 -31.15 -19.97
N GLU A 18 28.72 -32.07 -19.64
CA GLU A 18 28.78 -32.74 -18.35
C GLU A 18 29.10 -31.77 -17.20
N GLU A 19 29.98 -30.81 -17.43
CA GLU A 19 30.31 -29.78 -16.45
C GLU A 19 29.14 -28.82 -16.21
N LEU A 20 28.44 -28.40 -17.26
CA LEU A 20 27.25 -27.56 -17.13
C LEU A 20 26.12 -28.33 -16.41
N SER A 21 25.95 -29.60 -16.75
CA SER A 21 25.02 -30.53 -16.10
C SER A 21 25.25 -30.61 -14.60
N LYS A 22 26.50 -30.84 -14.18
CA LYS A 22 26.87 -30.89 -12.76
C LYS A 22 26.60 -29.57 -12.05
N LYS A 23 26.89 -28.44 -12.69
CA LYS A 23 26.71 -27.10 -12.09
C LYS A 23 25.25 -26.70 -11.93
N LEU A 24 24.39 -27.08 -12.88
CA LEU A 24 22.97 -26.77 -12.83
C LEU A 24 22.11 -27.87 -12.19
N ASN A 25 22.72 -29.00 -11.84
CA ASN A 25 22.04 -30.21 -11.36
C ASN A 25 20.92 -30.68 -12.30
N ILE A 26 21.23 -30.79 -13.59
CA ILE A 26 20.31 -31.22 -14.66
C ILE A 26 20.98 -32.34 -15.45
N ALA A 27 20.24 -33.35 -15.89
CA ALA A 27 20.80 -34.45 -16.67
C ALA A 27 21.48 -33.97 -17.98
N PRO A 28 22.67 -34.49 -18.36
CA PRO A 28 23.39 -34.07 -19.57
C PRO A 28 22.56 -34.22 -20.85
N GLU A 29 21.70 -35.25 -20.91
CA GLU A 29 20.79 -35.51 -22.04
C GLU A 29 19.78 -34.36 -22.24
N VAL A 30 19.29 -33.78 -21.14
CA VAL A 30 18.34 -32.66 -21.16
C VAL A 30 19.01 -31.41 -21.73
N ILE A 31 20.23 -31.11 -21.28
CA ILE A 31 21.03 -29.99 -21.80
C ILE A 31 21.36 -30.19 -23.28
N THR A 32 21.67 -31.42 -23.70
CA THR A 32 21.92 -31.75 -25.11
C THR A 32 20.69 -31.46 -25.96
N LYS A 33 19.49 -31.88 -25.52
CA LYS A 33 18.23 -31.57 -26.20
C LYS A 33 17.95 -30.06 -26.26
N TRP A 34 18.31 -29.31 -25.22
CA TRP A 34 18.21 -27.84 -25.24
C TRP A 34 19.14 -27.20 -26.27
N GLU A 35 20.39 -27.64 -26.36
CA GLU A 35 21.36 -27.09 -27.32
C GLU A 35 21.04 -27.46 -28.78
N ASN A 36 20.44 -28.64 -29.00
CA ASN A 36 19.98 -29.08 -30.32
C ASN A 36 18.65 -28.43 -30.73
N GLY A 37 17.86 -27.93 -29.78
CA GLY A 37 16.53 -27.38 -30.01
C GLY A 37 15.42 -28.44 -30.05
N ASP A 38 15.70 -29.66 -29.61
CA ASP A 38 14.73 -30.75 -29.50
C ASP A 38 13.76 -30.57 -28.33
N LEU A 39 14.17 -29.79 -27.32
CA LEU A 39 13.41 -29.48 -26.11
C LEU A 39 13.71 -28.04 -25.69
N ASN A 40 12.73 -27.32 -25.17
CA ASN A 40 12.94 -26.01 -24.55
C ASN A 40 13.04 -26.13 -23.02
N PRO A 41 13.85 -25.29 -22.34
CA PRO A 41 13.89 -25.25 -20.88
C PRO A 41 12.55 -24.81 -20.29
N GLU A 42 12.17 -25.39 -19.16
CA GLU A 42 11.02 -24.94 -18.38
C GLU A 42 11.36 -23.65 -17.60
N ILE A 43 10.34 -23.00 -17.03
CA ILE A 43 10.51 -21.74 -16.28
C ILE A 43 11.56 -21.88 -15.16
N SER A 44 11.53 -22.99 -14.42
CA SER A 44 12.47 -23.29 -13.35
C SER A 44 13.92 -23.39 -13.85
N ASP A 45 14.12 -23.98 -15.03
CA ASP A 45 15.43 -24.14 -15.64
C ASP A 45 15.94 -22.85 -16.28
N LEU A 46 15.04 -22.01 -16.82
CA LEU A 46 15.37 -20.66 -17.26
C LEU A 46 15.92 -19.81 -16.12
N ILE A 47 15.33 -19.92 -14.92
CA ILE A 47 15.82 -19.22 -13.73
C ILE A 47 17.23 -19.70 -13.38
N LYS A 48 17.46 -21.02 -13.31
CA LYS A 48 18.79 -21.58 -13.03
C LYS A 48 19.84 -21.15 -14.06
N LEU A 49 19.49 -21.17 -15.35
CA LEU A 49 20.36 -20.70 -16.43
C LEU A 49 20.68 -19.20 -16.26
N SER A 50 19.67 -18.39 -15.94
CA SER A 50 19.81 -16.95 -15.75
C SER A 50 20.74 -16.60 -14.58
N GLU A 51 20.58 -17.27 -13.44
CA GLU A 51 21.43 -17.12 -12.26
C GLU A 51 22.85 -17.61 -12.52
N PHE A 52 23.01 -18.77 -13.17
CA PHE A 52 24.32 -19.37 -13.42
C PHE A 52 25.19 -18.55 -14.39
N PHE A 53 24.57 -18.03 -15.45
CA PHE A 53 25.26 -17.25 -16.47
C PHE A 53 25.31 -15.75 -16.16
N ASP A 54 24.68 -15.31 -15.06
CA ASP A 54 24.55 -13.92 -14.67
C ASP A 54 23.89 -13.04 -15.76
N ILE A 55 22.75 -13.50 -16.26
CA ILE A 55 21.97 -12.87 -17.35
C ILE A 55 20.48 -12.82 -16.97
N SER A 56 19.69 -11.99 -17.67
CA SER A 56 18.23 -12.00 -17.52
C SER A 56 17.57 -13.16 -18.27
N THR A 57 16.41 -13.62 -17.79
CA THR A 57 15.55 -14.58 -18.52
C THR A 57 15.07 -14.00 -19.85
N ASP A 58 14.84 -12.69 -19.94
CA ASP A 58 14.48 -11.99 -21.17
C ASP A 58 15.56 -12.09 -22.25
N PHE A 59 16.84 -12.09 -21.84
CA PHE A 59 17.95 -12.34 -22.74
C PHE A 59 17.92 -13.77 -23.28
N LEU A 60 17.61 -14.77 -22.46
CA LEU A 60 17.46 -16.15 -22.92
C LEU A 60 16.28 -16.32 -23.90
N LEU A 61 15.16 -15.65 -23.64
CA LEU A 61 13.90 -15.75 -24.38
C LEU A 61 13.78 -14.83 -25.62
N GLU A 62 14.86 -14.16 -26.01
CA GLU A 62 14.94 -13.35 -27.24
C GLU A 62 14.13 -12.06 -27.29
N GLN A 63 13.74 -11.50 -26.15
CA GLN A 63 13.07 -10.19 -26.13
C GLN A 63 14.04 -9.02 -26.18
N THR A 64 15.34 -9.23 -25.88
CA THR A 64 16.37 -8.18 -25.94
C THR A 64 17.76 -8.73 -26.31
N ASN A 65 18.61 -7.89 -26.92
CA ASN A 65 20.05 -8.16 -27.13
C ASN A 65 20.94 -7.73 -25.95
N LYS A 66 20.33 -7.26 -24.85
CA LYS A 66 21.07 -6.78 -23.68
C LYS A 66 21.30 -7.95 -22.73
N ARG A 67 22.58 -8.35 -22.58
CA ARG A 67 23.01 -9.41 -21.64
C ARG A 67 22.84 -9.02 -20.17
N ASN A 68 22.83 -7.72 -19.89
CA ASN A 68 22.90 -7.22 -18.53
C ASN A 68 21.62 -7.53 -17.77
N PHE A 69 21.79 -8.06 -16.55
CA PHE A 69 20.84 -7.82 -15.47
C PHE A 69 20.53 -6.33 -15.45
N THR A 70 19.33 -5.96 -15.89
CA THR A 70 18.77 -4.72 -15.37
C THR A 70 18.41 -5.12 -13.95
N TYR A 71 19.28 -4.81 -13.00
CA TYR A 71 18.94 -4.86 -11.60
C TYR A 71 17.81 -3.85 -11.44
N TYR A 72 16.58 -4.29 -11.66
CA TYR A 72 15.45 -3.66 -11.05
C TYR A 72 15.72 -3.88 -9.56
N GLU A 73 16.36 -2.89 -8.93
CA GLU A 73 15.96 -2.57 -7.56
C GLU A 73 14.44 -2.53 -7.65
N ARG A 74 13.79 -3.61 -7.20
CA ARG A 74 12.49 -3.44 -6.62
C ARG A 74 12.78 -2.48 -5.49
N GLU A 75 12.56 -1.19 -5.74
CA GLU A 75 12.16 -0.29 -4.68
C GLU A 75 11.01 -1.03 -4.00
N ILE A 76 11.32 -1.75 -2.92
CA ILE A 76 10.33 -2.24 -2.00
C ILE A 76 9.77 -0.92 -1.47
N LYS A 77 8.74 -0.39 -2.14
CA LYS A 77 8.00 0.77 -1.67
C LYS A 77 7.67 0.40 -0.23
N PRO A 78 8.24 1.11 0.76
CA PRO A 78 8.06 0.71 2.13
C PRO A 78 6.56 0.64 2.34
N GLU A 79 6.08 -0.50 2.85
CA GLU A 79 4.68 -0.61 3.24
C GLU A 79 4.35 0.64 4.05
N LYS A 80 3.23 1.29 3.71
CA LYS A 80 2.76 2.46 4.44
C LYS A 80 2.47 2.02 5.87
N LYS A 81 3.47 2.11 6.73
CA LYS A 81 3.32 1.82 8.15
C LYS A 81 2.39 2.88 8.74
N LEU A 82 1.33 2.43 9.41
CA LEU A 82 0.42 3.32 10.10
C LEU A 82 1.19 3.97 11.26
N GLU A 83 1.46 5.26 11.13
CA GLU A 83 2.20 6.01 12.14
C GLU A 83 1.27 6.36 13.33
N LEU A 84 1.82 6.50 14.54
CA LEU A 84 1.06 6.70 15.79
C LEU A 84 0.04 7.85 15.73
N TYR A 85 0.36 8.96 15.07
CA TYR A 85 -0.55 10.10 14.94
C TYR A 85 -1.80 9.79 14.12
N HIS A 86 -1.75 8.83 13.16
CA HIS A 86 -2.95 8.38 12.46
C HIS A 86 -3.86 7.58 13.40
N VAL A 87 -3.27 6.74 14.26
CA VAL A 87 -4.03 5.98 15.27
C VAL A 87 -4.75 6.94 16.21
N ILE A 88 -4.02 7.95 16.71
CA ILE A 88 -4.57 9.00 17.57
C ILE A 88 -5.69 9.76 16.84
N ALA A 89 -5.48 10.15 15.57
CA ALA A 89 -6.48 10.86 14.79
C ALA A 89 -7.76 10.04 14.60
N ILE A 90 -7.66 8.74 14.35
CA ILE A 90 -8.81 7.82 14.24
C ILE A 90 -9.58 7.76 15.57
N ILE A 91 -8.89 7.65 16.71
CA ILE A 91 -9.54 7.61 18.03
C ILE A 91 -10.32 8.90 18.28
N PHE A 92 -9.74 10.07 18.00
CA PHE A 92 -10.45 11.33 18.17
C PHE A 92 -11.62 11.48 17.20
N LEU A 93 -11.48 10.98 15.97
CA LEU A 93 -12.55 10.96 14.97
C LEU A 93 -13.73 10.11 15.43
N THR A 94 -13.48 8.92 15.98
CA THR A 94 -14.55 8.04 16.47
C THR A 94 -15.25 8.63 17.68
N LEU A 95 -14.50 9.19 18.64
CA LEU A 95 -15.08 9.85 19.81
C LEU A 95 -15.96 11.04 19.42
N SER A 96 -15.50 11.89 18.49
CA SER A 96 -16.28 13.04 18.02
C SER A 96 -17.54 12.61 17.25
N CYS A 97 -17.46 11.60 16.39
CA CYS A 97 -18.66 11.07 15.74
C CYS A 97 -19.67 10.53 16.75
N LEU A 98 -19.20 9.83 17.79
CA LEU A 98 -20.07 9.29 18.84
C LEU A 98 -20.81 10.40 19.60
N THR A 99 -20.15 11.51 19.94
CA THR A 99 -20.82 12.63 20.64
C THR A 99 -21.87 13.32 19.78
N ILE A 100 -21.59 13.49 18.49
CA ILE A 100 -22.56 14.08 17.54
C ILE A 100 -23.76 13.14 17.37
N ILE A 101 -23.52 11.83 17.21
CA ILE A 101 -24.59 10.84 17.04
C ILE A 101 -25.47 10.76 18.29
N THR A 102 -24.89 10.70 19.50
CA THR A 102 -25.66 10.65 20.74
C THR A 102 -26.50 11.92 20.91
N PHE A 103 -25.97 13.10 20.58
CA PHE A 103 -26.74 14.33 20.59
C PHE A 103 -27.94 14.29 19.63
N ILE A 104 -27.74 13.81 18.40
CA ILE A 104 -28.83 13.66 17.42
C ILE A 104 -29.90 12.71 17.94
N ILE A 105 -29.49 11.56 18.48
CA ILE A 105 -30.41 10.57 19.05
C ILE A 105 -31.23 11.17 20.20
N VAL A 106 -30.59 11.81 21.17
CA VAL A 106 -31.28 12.46 22.30
C VAL A 106 -32.26 13.52 21.81
N SER A 107 -31.86 14.32 20.81
CA SER A 107 -32.72 15.37 20.25
C SER A 107 -33.98 14.84 19.55
N ILE A 108 -33.92 13.61 19.02
CA ILE A 108 -35.05 12.93 18.38
C ILE A 108 -35.93 12.24 19.44
N LEU A 109 -35.33 11.58 20.43
CA LEU A 109 -36.05 10.83 21.46
C LEU A 109 -36.79 11.74 22.44
N GLU A 110 -36.22 12.91 22.76
CA GLU A 110 -36.79 13.86 23.72
C GLU A 110 -37.03 15.23 23.06
N PRO A 111 -37.96 15.38 22.11
CA PRO A 111 -38.15 16.65 21.43
C PRO A 111 -38.59 17.74 22.42
N ARG A 112 -37.72 18.73 22.65
CA ARG A 112 -38.00 19.86 23.54
C ARG A 112 -38.65 21.02 22.82
N MET A 113 -39.38 21.83 23.58
CA MET A 113 -39.84 23.16 23.18
C MET A 113 -39.10 24.25 23.96
N TYR A 114 -38.84 25.38 23.33
CA TYR A 114 -38.24 26.57 23.94
C TYR A 114 -39.02 27.82 23.50
N PHE A 115 -39.52 28.58 24.47
CA PHE A 115 -40.23 29.84 24.23
C PHE A 115 -39.27 31.02 24.41
N ASP A 116 -39.08 31.82 23.37
CA ASP A 116 -38.27 33.04 23.42
C ASP A 116 -39.16 34.25 23.73
N LEU A 117 -39.06 34.75 24.97
CA LEU A 117 -39.82 35.90 25.47
C LEU A 117 -39.50 37.21 24.72
N THR A 118 -38.31 37.32 24.14
CA THR A 118 -37.86 38.57 23.48
C THR A 118 -38.44 38.72 22.07
N THR A 119 -38.58 37.60 21.37
CA THR A 119 -39.07 37.55 19.98
C THR A 119 -40.50 37.04 19.87
N ASN A 120 -41.09 36.55 20.97
CA ASN A 120 -42.40 35.90 21.02
C ASN A 120 -42.50 34.72 20.03
N THR A 121 -41.44 33.90 19.96
CA THR A 121 -41.35 32.75 19.05
C THR A 121 -41.11 31.43 19.79
N ASN A 122 -41.68 30.36 19.24
CA ASN A 122 -41.52 28.99 19.75
C ASN A 122 -40.52 28.24 18.88
N TYR A 123 -39.56 27.58 19.52
CA TYR A 123 -38.62 26.67 18.89
C TYR A 123 -38.91 25.25 19.35
N GLU A 124 -38.75 24.27 18.47
CA GLU A 124 -38.99 22.85 18.76
C GLU A 124 -37.81 21.98 18.30
N GLY A 125 -37.72 20.78 18.86
CA GLY A 125 -36.69 19.78 18.51
C GLY A 125 -35.28 20.35 18.67
N ILE A 126 -34.42 20.11 17.67
CA ILE A 126 -33.01 20.54 17.69
C ILE A 126 -32.87 22.05 17.88
N ALA A 127 -33.75 22.86 17.29
CA ALA A 127 -33.70 24.32 17.42
C ALA A 127 -33.99 24.78 18.85
N ALA A 128 -34.88 24.07 19.56
CA ALA A 128 -35.12 24.30 20.98
C ALA A 128 -33.88 23.96 21.82
N TYR A 129 -33.24 22.83 21.56
CA TYR A 129 -31.99 22.44 22.24
C TYR A 129 -30.88 23.47 22.04
N TRP A 130 -30.72 23.94 20.79
CA TRP A 130 -29.76 24.96 20.44
C TRP A 130 -29.99 26.28 21.19
N LYS A 131 -31.24 26.70 21.34
CA LYS A 131 -31.59 27.93 22.07
C LYS A 131 -31.50 27.77 23.59
N ALA A 132 -31.93 26.62 24.12
CA ALA A 132 -32.06 26.38 25.56
C ALA A 132 -30.73 26.08 26.27
N TYR A 133 -29.76 25.46 25.60
CA TYR A 133 -28.54 24.95 26.25
C TYR A 133 -27.26 25.46 25.62
N ILE A 134 -26.64 26.46 26.24
CA ILE A 134 -25.34 26.98 25.79
C ILE A 134 -24.21 25.95 25.89
N GLU A 135 -24.17 25.14 26.94
CA GLU A 135 -23.12 24.13 27.14
C GLU A 135 -23.14 23.05 26.05
N VAL A 136 -24.34 22.67 25.60
CA VAL A 136 -24.52 21.71 24.51
C VAL A 136 -24.00 22.29 23.19
N ARG A 137 -24.24 23.58 22.91
CA ARG A 137 -23.68 24.26 21.74
C ARG A 137 -22.16 24.27 21.76
N ILE A 138 -21.56 24.62 22.90
CA ILE A 138 -20.12 24.64 23.08
C ILE A 138 -19.54 23.24 22.85
N GLY A 139 -20.14 22.21 23.45
CA GLY A 139 -19.72 20.81 23.26
C GLY A 139 -19.78 20.33 21.80
N LEU A 140 -20.83 20.71 21.06
CA LEU A 140 -20.96 20.38 19.62
C LEU A 140 -19.93 21.11 18.77
N ILE A 141 -19.68 22.39 19.05
CA ILE A 141 -18.65 23.17 18.34
C ILE A 141 -17.27 22.55 18.56
N ILE A 142 -16.95 22.19 19.81
CA ILE A 142 -15.69 21.51 20.14
C ILE A 142 -15.59 20.18 19.38
N SER A 143 -16.66 19.38 19.36
CA SER A 143 -16.69 18.10 18.65
C SER A 143 -16.48 18.28 17.14
N LEU A 144 -17.07 19.30 16.52
CA LEU A 144 -16.87 19.60 15.10
C LEU A 144 -15.43 20.05 14.80
N ILE A 145 -14.83 20.85 15.69
CA ILE A 145 -13.44 21.27 15.57
C ILE A 145 -12.50 20.05 15.66
N THR A 146 -12.72 19.17 16.63
CA THR A 146 -11.89 17.96 16.78
C THR A 146 -12.05 17.01 15.61
N LEU A 147 -13.27 16.84 15.09
CA LEU A 147 -13.53 16.07 13.87
C LEU A 147 -12.73 16.61 12.69
N PHE A 148 -12.76 17.93 12.50
CA PHE A 148 -12.03 18.60 11.42
C PHE A 148 -10.52 18.40 11.56
N ILE A 149 -9.97 18.61 12.76
CA ILE A 149 -8.53 18.41 13.04
C ILE A 149 -8.13 16.96 12.75
N SER A 150 -8.91 15.98 13.23
CA SER A 150 -8.64 14.56 12.99
C SER A 150 -8.64 14.22 11.49
N LEU A 151 -9.59 14.75 10.73
CA LEU A 151 -9.62 14.56 9.28
C LEU A 151 -8.39 15.18 8.60
N VAL A 152 -8.03 16.41 8.98
CA VAL A 152 -6.83 17.07 8.43
C VAL A 152 -5.58 16.24 8.69
N VAL A 153 -5.39 15.72 9.91
CA VAL A 153 -4.23 14.88 10.25
C VAL A 153 -4.19 13.60 9.41
N LEU A 154 -5.34 12.99 9.09
CA LEU A 154 -5.40 11.78 8.26
C LEU A 154 -5.05 12.02 6.78
N PHE A 155 -5.30 13.23 6.26
CA PHE A 155 -5.05 13.57 4.86
C PHE A 155 -3.71 14.30 4.64
N LEU A 156 -3.05 14.78 5.69
CA LEU A 156 -1.76 15.45 5.57
C LEU A 156 -0.64 14.47 5.17
N PRO A 157 0.28 14.87 4.28
CA PRO A 157 1.42 14.02 3.93
C PRO A 157 2.31 13.76 5.15
N ASN A 158 2.75 12.51 5.35
CA ASN A 158 3.62 12.13 6.49
C ASN A 158 4.86 13.03 6.62
N LYS A 159 5.43 13.51 5.50
CA LYS A 159 6.57 14.44 5.50
C LYS A 159 6.25 15.76 6.20
N VAL A 160 5.03 16.28 5.99
CA VAL A 160 4.56 17.53 6.61
C VAL A 160 4.34 17.32 8.10
N ILE A 161 3.71 16.22 8.51
CA ILE A 161 3.47 15.92 9.92
C ILE A 161 4.81 15.73 10.65
N LYS A 162 5.76 15.01 10.04
CA LYS A 162 7.11 14.82 10.59
C LYS A 162 7.90 16.12 10.72
N TYR A 163 7.60 17.16 9.94
CA TYR A 163 8.21 18.48 10.10
C TYR A 163 7.78 19.14 11.42
N PHE A 164 6.51 18.99 11.81
CA PHE A 164 5.97 19.55 13.05
C PHE A 164 6.30 18.73 14.31
N THR A 165 6.58 17.43 14.17
CA THR A 165 6.89 16.54 15.31
C THR A 165 8.38 16.35 15.57
N LYS A 166 9.26 16.99 14.79
CA LYS A 166 10.72 16.89 14.96
C LYS A 166 11.20 17.89 16.02
N ASN A 167 11.08 17.50 17.29
CA ASN A 167 11.85 18.07 18.40
C ASN A 167 12.96 17.08 18.78
#